data_AF-A0A075IA15-F1
#
_entry.id   AF-A0A075IA15-F1
#
_cell.length_a   1.000
_cell.length_b   1.000
_cell.length_c   1.000
_cell.angle_alpha   90.00
_cell.angle_beta   90.00
_cell.angle_gamma   90.00
#
_symmetry.space_group_name_H-M   'P 1'
#
loop_
_entity.id
_entity.type
_entity.pdbx_description
1 polymer ?
#
loop_
_entity_poly.entity_id
_entity_poly.type
_entity_poly.pdbx_seq_one_letter_code
_entity_poly.pdbx_strand_id
1 'polypeptide(L)'
;MSGYTSKLAGTERGIKEPKATFSKCFGAPFMPRLASVYAEMLGEKISTHNTSVYLINTGWSGGPYGVGKRIKIEYSRAMVTAAINGSLDIVKFSHNDLFNLDVPTECPDVPSEVLEPRNTWVDKDSYDLSAKKLAQMFVDNFKKFEDVSEEIRLAGPKL
;
A
#
# COMPACT_ATOMS: atom_id res chain seq x y z
N MET A 1 -1.87 -2.29 10.55
CA MET A 1 -2.81 -3.40 10.92
C MET A 1 -3.17 -4.30 9.75
N SER A 2 -3.72 -3.78 8.64
CA SER A 2 -4.23 -4.61 7.52
C SER A 2 -3.17 -5.51 6.86
N GLY A 3 -1.98 -4.97 6.59
CA GLY A 3 -0.86 -5.72 5.99
C GLY A 3 -1.23 -6.36 4.65
N TYR A 4 -1.84 -5.56 3.76
CA TYR A 4 -2.17 -5.98 2.41
C TYR A 4 -0.91 -6.24 1.60
N THR A 5 -0.82 -7.43 1.01
CA THR A 5 0.28 -7.83 0.13
C THR A 5 -0.19 -8.93 -0.82
N SER A 6 0.69 -9.42 -1.69
CA SER A 6 0.44 -10.60 -2.49
C SER A 6 1.26 -11.77 -1.99
N LYS A 7 0.64 -12.96 -1.87
CA LYS A 7 1.39 -14.21 -1.75
C LYS A 7 1.95 -14.56 -3.12
N LEU A 8 3.27 -14.59 -3.23
CA LEU A 8 3.97 -14.94 -4.47
C LEU A 8 3.99 -16.46 -4.67
N ALA A 9 4.08 -16.89 -5.93
CA ALA A 9 4.25 -18.31 -6.23
C ALA A 9 5.54 -18.84 -5.57
N GLY A 10 5.43 -19.98 -4.87
CA GLY A 10 6.56 -20.64 -4.22
C GLY A 10 6.76 -20.35 -2.73
N THR A 11 6.06 -19.38 -2.12
CA THR A 11 6.17 -19.12 -0.68
C THR A 11 5.28 -20.04 0.18
N GLU A 12 4.24 -20.66 -0.40
CA GLU A 12 3.37 -21.65 0.24
C GLU A 12 2.98 -22.75 -0.79
N ARG A 13 2.82 -24.00 -0.33
CA ARG A 13 2.41 -25.12 -1.22
C ARG A 13 1.08 -24.79 -1.91
N GLY A 14 1.06 -24.83 -3.25
CA GLY A 14 -0.16 -24.73 -4.06
C GLY A 14 -0.48 -23.34 -4.62
N ILE A 15 0.32 -22.31 -4.36
CA ILE A 15 0.13 -20.97 -4.95
C ILE A 15 0.87 -20.90 -6.29
N LYS A 16 0.10 -20.84 -7.39
CA LYS A 16 0.60 -20.72 -8.77
C LYS A 16 0.51 -19.30 -9.34
N GLU A 17 -0.40 -18.48 -8.81
CA GLU A 17 -0.64 -17.10 -9.22
C GLU A 17 -0.63 -16.18 -8.00
N PRO A 18 -0.21 -14.91 -8.12
CA PRO A 18 -0.22 -13.96 -7.02
C PRO A 18 -1.63 -13.80 -6.46
N LYS A 19 -1.81 -14.13 -5.18
CA LYS A 19 -3.08 -13.95 -4.47
C LYS A 19 -2.99 -12.79 -3.51
N ALA A 20 -3.91 -11.83 -3.65
CA ALA A 20 -4.12 -10.79 -2.66
C ALA A 20 -4.35 -11.42 -1.28
N THR A 21 -3.65 -10.91 -0.27
CA THR A 21 -3.75 -11.39 1.10
C THR A 21 -3.61 -10.24 2.08
N PHE A 22 -4.25 -10.37 3.23
CA PHE A 22 -4.07 -9.47 4.37
C PHE A 22 -3.35 -10.25 5.46
N SER A 23 -2.07 -9.94 5.66
CA SER A 23 -1.24 -10.52 6.71
C SER A 23 -1.03 -9.45 7.76
N LYS A 24 -1.77 -9.52 8.87
CA LYS A 24 -1.64 -8.53 9.96
C LYS A 24 -0.18 -8.22 10.30
N CYS A 25 0.14 -6.94 10.36
CA CYS A 25 1.50 -6.43 10.61
C CYS A 25 2.56 -6.95 9.60
N PHE A 26 2.15 -7.34 8.40
CA PHE A 26 2.97 -7.97 7.36
C PHE A 26 3.65 -9.30 7.78
N GLY A 27 3.24 -9.90 8.90
CA GLY A 27 3.91 -11.05 9.51
C GLY A 27 2.99 -11.89 10.38
N ALA A 28 1.71 -12.00 10.02
CA ALA A 28 0.66 -12.60 10.85
C ALA A 28 1.03 -13.94 11.52
N PRO A 29 1.68 -14.90 10.84
CA PRO A 29 2.04 -16.19 11.44
C PRO A 29 3.02 -16.08 12.62
N PHE A 30 3.72 -14.96 12.75
CA PHE A 30 4.76 -14.73 13.74
C PHE A 30 4.34 -13.76 14.85
N MET A 31 3.07 -13.33 14.86
CA MET A 31 2.57 -12.31 15.79
C MET A 31 1.78 -12.93 16.95
N PRO A 32 2.38 -13.15 18.14
CA PRO A 32 1.71 -13.80 19.28
C PRO A 32 0.69 -12.91 20.01
N ARG A 33 0.60 -11.62 19.70
CA ARG A 33 -0.32 -10.66 20.33
C ARG A 33 -1.35 -10.14 19.32
N LEU A 34 -2.34 -9.40 19.82
CA LEU A 34 -3.30 -8.68 18.99
C LEU A 34 -2.59 -7.64 18.12
N ALA A 35 -3.14 -7.39 16.93
CA ALA A 35 -2.55 -6.44 15.97
C ALA A 35 -2.53 -5.00 16.51
N SER A 36 -3.50 -4.63 17.34
CA SER A 36 -3.60 -3.31 17.99
C SER A 36 -2.37 -3.01 18.85
N VAL A 37 -1.90 -3.98 19.65
CA VAL A 37 -0.70 -3.83 20.48
C VAL A 37 0.53 -3.48 19.63
N TYR A 38 0.74 -4.17 18.51
CA TYR A 38 1.88 -3.86 17.62
C TYR A 38 1.70 -2.53 16.89
N ALA A 39 0.47 -2.16 16.55
CA ALA A 39 0.17 -0.88 15.90
C ALA A 39 0.41 0.30 16.84
N GLU A 40 0.01 0.18 18.11
CA GLU A 40 0.26 1.16 19.17
C GLU A 40 1.77 1.33 19.40
N MET A 41 2.50 0.24 19.61
CA MET A 41 3.96 0.28 19.76
C MET A 41 4.67 0.94 18.57
N LEU A 42 4.21 0.67 17.35
CA LEU A 42 4.76 1.30 16.14
C LEU A 42 4.40 2.80 16.09
N GLY A 43 3.15 3.15 16.40
CA GLY A 43 2.68 4.53 16.46
C GLY A 43 3.47 5.39 17.45
N GLU A 44 3.71 4.86 18.66
CA GLU A 44 4.54 5.53 19.67
C GLU A 44 5.96 5.81 19.15
N LYS A 45 6.58 4.84 18.47
CA LYS A 45 7.92 5.00 17.90
C LYS A 45 7.94 6.02 16.77
N ILE A 46 6.94 5.99 15.88
CA ILE A 46 6.81 6.98 14.80
C ILE A 46 6.73 8.38 15.38
N SER A 47 5.84 8.61 16.35
CA SER A 47 5.64 9.92 16.98
C SER A 47 6.87 10.39 17.75
N THR A 48 7.50 9.50 18.54
CA THR A 48 8.69 9.82 19.34
C THR A 48 9.88 10.25 18.47
N HIS A 49 10.03 9.62 17.30
CA HIS A 49 11.17 9.82 16.43
C HIS A 49 10.85 10.69 15.21
N ASN A 50 9.66 11.29 15.14
CA ASN A 50 9.18 12.08 14.00
C ASN A 50 9.45 11.38 12.65
N THR A 51 9.08 10.11 12.56
CA THR A 51 9.43 9.25 11.42
C THR A 51 8.41 9.35 10.29
N SER A 52 8.87 9.69 9.08
CA SER A 52 8.05 9.61 7.87
C SER A 52 7.79 8.15 7.47
N VAL A 53 6.54 7.84 7.10
CA VAL A 53 6.13 6.48 6.70
C VAL A 53 5.64 6.50 5.25
N TYR A 54 6.19 5.61 4.42
CA TYR A 54 5.84 5.49 3.00
C TYR A 54 5.25 4.12 2.69
N LEU A 55 4.25 4.09 1.80
CA LEU A 55 3.70 2.87 1.22
C LEU A 55 4.16 2.74 -0.23
N ILE A 56 4.99 1.74 -0.53
CA ILE A 56 5.53 1.51 -1.87
C ILE A 56 4.93 0.25 -2.48
N ASN A 57 4.26 0.39 -3.62
CA ASN A 57 3.83 -0.76 -4.42
C ASN A 57 5.05 -1.36 -5.13
N THR A 58 5.40 -2.60 -4.81
CA THR A 58 6.43 -3.40 -5.53
C THR A 58 5.82 -4.54 -6.35
N GLY A 59 4.50 -4.51 -6.51
CA GLY A 59 3.69 -5.45 -7.26
C GLY A 59 3.50 -5.00 -8.71
N TRP A 60 2.26 -4.93 -9.16
CA TRP A 60 1.89 -4.67 -10.56
C TRP A 60 1.29 -3.28 -10.74
N SER A 61 1.42 -2.76 -11.95
CA SER A 61 0.80 -1.54 -12.44
C SER A 61 0.33 -1.70 -13.89
N GLY A 62 -0.58 -0.86 -14.34
CA GLY A 62 -1.17 -0.88 -15.69
C GLY A 62 -2.17 -2.01 -15.97
N GLY A 63 -2.59 -2.73 -14.93
CA GLY A 63 -3.59 -3.80 -15.03
C GLY A 63 -3.43 -4.86 -13.93
N PRO A 64 -4.38 -5.81 -13.83
CA PRO A 64 -4.25 -6.97 -12.96
C PRO A 64 -3.10 -7.90 -13.42
N TYR A 65 -2.76 -8.90 -12.60
CA TYR A 65 -1.83 -9.95 -12.99
C TYR A 65 -2.24 -10.59 -14.33
N GLY A 66 -1.26 -10.77 -15.24
CA GLY A 66 -1.49 -11.26 -16.60
C GLY A 66 -1.74 -10.17 -17.64
N VAL A 67 -2.14 -8.96 -17.23
CA VAL A 67 -2.35 -7.80 -18.11
C VAL A 67 -1.35 -6.69 -17.80
N GLY A 68 -1.29 -6.29 -16.53
CA GLY A 68 -0.34 -5.31 -16.03
C GLY A 68 1.08 -5.84 -15.98
N LYS A 69 2.02 -4.93 -15.80
CA LYS A 69 3.45 -5.25 -15.66
C LYS A 69 3.89 -5.03 -14.22
N ARG A 70 4.81 -5.87 -13.76
CA ARG A 70 5.45 -5.65 -12.47
C ARG A 70 6.21 -4.33 -12.50
N ILE A 71 6.14 -3.54 -11.42
CA ILE A 71 6.89 -2.29 -11.30
C ILE A 71 8.37 -2.61 -11.45
N LYS A 72 9.06 -1.85 -12.32
CA LYS A 72 10.50 -2.03 -12.56
C LYS A 72 11.24 -1.81 -11.24
N ILE A 73 12.18 -2.71 -10.94
CA ILE A 73 12.95 -2.65 -9.69
C ILE A 73 13.74 -1.34 -9.56
N GLU A 74 14.19 -0.77 -10.68
CA GLU A 74 14.85 0.53 -10.73
C GLU A 74 13.96 1.64 -10.17
N TYR A 75 12.66 1.65 -10.51
CA TYR A 75 11.72 2.65 -10.00
C TYR A 75 11.46 2.47 -8.51
N SER A 76 11.33 1.23 -8.02
CA SER A 76 11.21 0.98 -6.58
C SER A 76 12.45 1.45 -5.80
N ARG A 77 13.65 1.21 -6.35
CA ARG A 77 14.91 1.70 -5.76
C ARG A 77 14.99 3.23 -5.76
N ALA A 78 14.57 3.87 -6.85
CA ALA A 78 14.51 5.33 -6.94
C ALA A 78 13.56 5.92 -5.90
N MET A 79 12.34 5.37 -5.75
CA MET A 79 11.38 5.80 -4.72
C MET A 79 11.93 5.64 -3.30
N VAL A 80 12.57 4.52 -2.99
CA VAL A 80 13.22 4.31 -1.67
C VAL A 80 14.36 5.30 -1.45
N THR A 81 15.19 5.54 -2.48
CA THR A 81 16.29 6.51 -2.40
C THR A 81 15.77 7.91 -2.14
N ALA A 82 14.71 8.32 -2.85
CA ALA A 82 14.06 9.62 -2.69
C ALA A 82 13.45 9.81 -1.30
N ALA A 83 12.89 8.74 -0.71
CA ALA A 83 12.37 8.74 0.66
C ALA A 83 13.50 8.86 1.71
N ILE A 84 14.63 8.18 1.50
CA ILE A 84 15.76 8.19 2.45
C ILE A 84 16.55 9.50 2.40
N ASN A 85 16.72 10.08 1.22
CA ASN A 85 17.55 11.28 1.04
C ASN A 85 16.77 12.60 1.17
N GLY A 86 15.47 12.54 1.52
CA GLY A 86 14.60 13.71 1.70
C GLY A 86 14.13 14.36 0.40
N SER A 87 14.35 13.74 -0.77
CA SER A 87 13.88 14.32 -2.04
C SER A 87 12.36 14.42 -2.11
N LEU A 88 11.64 13.58 -1.38
CA LEU A 88 10.18 13.64 -1.29
C LEU A 88 9.67 14.71 -0.30
N ASP A 89 10.52 15.35 0.48
CA ASP A 89 10.08 16.32 1.51
C ASP A 89 9.69 17.68 0.92
N ILE A 90 10.10 17.96 -0.32
CA ILE A 90 9.92 19.24 -1.00
C ILE A 90 8.98 19.17 -2.21
N VAL A 91 8.45 17.98 -2.53
CA VAL A 91 7.54 17.79 -3.67
C VAL A 91 6.10 18.03 -3.25
N LYS A 92 5.25 18.31 -4.25
CA LYS A 92 3.81 18.37 -4.04
C LYS A 92 3.24 16.95 -3.93
N PHE A 93 2.16 16.83 -3.17
CA PHE A 93 1.38 15.61 -3.06
C PHE A 93 -0.04 15.85 -3.56
N SER A 94 -0.60 14.85 -4.23
CA SER A 94 -2.01 14.78 -4.59
C SER A 94 -2.70 13.78 -3.67
N HIS A 95 -3.83 14.18 -3.10
CA HIS A 95 -4.60 13.31 -2.22
C HIS A 95 -5.46 12.34 -3.05
N ASN A 96 -5.35 11.05 -2.78
CA ASN A 96 -6.24 10.03 -3.31
C ASN A 96 -7.40 9.81 -2.32
N ASP A 97 -8.58 10.33 -2.65
CA ASP A 97 -9.75 10.28 -1.77
C ASP A 97 -10.19 8.85 -1.44
N LEU A 98 -10.13 7.94 -2.41
CA LEU A 98 -10.60 6.56 -2.26
C LEU A 98 -9.77 5.78 -1.26
N PHE A 99 -8.44 5.91 -1.29
CA PHE A 99 -7.55 5.19 -0.38
C PHE A 99 -7.11 6.03 0.83
N ASN A 100 -7.46 7.32 0.84
CA ASN A 100 -7.04 8.28 1.86
C ASN A 100 -5.50 8.34 1.99
N LEU A 101 -4.82 8.45 0.84
CA LEU A 101 -3.36 8.45 0.74
C LEU A 101 -2.87 9.68 -0.03
N ASP A 102 -1.81 10.30 0.46
CA ASP A 102 -1.09 11.34 -0.27
C ASP A 102 -0.04 10.70 -1.19
N VAL A 103 -0.10 11.05 -2.47
CA VAL A 103 0.78 10.51 -3.52
C VAL A 103 1.67 11.63 -4.06
N PRO A 104 3.01 11.47 -4.09
CA PRO A 104 3.89 12.51 -4.61
C PRO A 104 3.62 12.73 -6.10
N THR A 105 3.57 13.99 -6.54
CA THR A 105 3.33 14.33 -7.95
C THR A 105 4.53 14.05 -8.84
N GLU A 106 5.72 13.97 -8.23
CA GLU A 106 6.98 13.68 -8.89
C GLU A 106 7.93 12.92 -7.96
N CYS A 107 8.84 12.14 -8.55
CA CYS A 107 9.91 11.45 -7.86
C CYS A 107 11.08 11.36 -8.84
N PRO A 108 12.32 11.70 -8.44
CA PRO A 108 13.50 11.55 -9.29
C PRO A 108 13.60 10.13 -9.87
N ASP A 109 13.97 10.04 -11.16
CA ASP A 109 14.16 8.79 -11.90
C ASP A 109 12.93 7.86 -12.00
N VAL A 110 11.73 8.38 -11.70
CA VAL A 110 10.46 7.67 -11.86
C VAL A 110 9.54 8.48 -12.78
N PRO A 111 9.05 7.91 -13.89
CA PRO A 111 8.06 8.58 -14.72
C PRO A 111 6.80 8.93 -13.91
N SER A 112 6.33 10.17 -14.00
CA SER A 112 5.17 10.65 -13.21
C SER A 112 3.89 9.85 -13.48
N GLU A 113 3.73 9.31 -14.68
CA GLU A 113 2.65 8.38 -15.04
C GLU A 113 2.62 7.09 -14.20
N VAL A 114 3.75 6.68 -13.60
CA VAL A 114 3.83 5.51 -12.72
C VAL A 114 3.37 5.86 -11.29
N LEU A 115 3.51 7.13 -10.88
CA LEU A 115 3.16 7.60 -9.55
C LEU A 115 1.64 7.68 -9.36
N GLU A 116 0.90 8.01 -10.41
CA GLU A 116 -0.56 7.92 -10.43
C GLU A 116 -0.99 6.62 -11.13
N PRO A 117 -1.36 5.55 -10.39
CA PRO A 117 -1.61 4.24 -10.98
C PRO A 117 -2.69 4.26 -12.05
N ARG A 118 -3.70 5.14 -11.94
CA ARG A 118 -4.75 5.31 -12.95
C ARG A 118 -4.16 5.63 -14.33
N ASN A 119 -3.04 6.35 -14.39
CA ASN A 119 -2.41 6.76 -15.64
C ASN A 119 -1.79 5.58 -16.41
N THR A 120 -1.36 4.53 -15.71
CA THR A 120 -0.77 3.34 -16.33
C THR A 120 -1.79 2.38 -16.96
N TRP A 121 -3.06 2.48 -16.60
CA TRP A 121 -4.11 1.62 -17.15
C TRP A 121 -4.60 2.16 -18.49
N VAL A 122 -4.76 1.28 -19.48
CA VAL A 122 -5.32 1.62 -20.80
C VAL A 122 -6.80 1.99 -20.64
N ASP A 123 -7.56 1.12 -19.98
CA ASP A 123 -8.95 1.37 -19.62
C ASP A 123 -9.03 1.91 -18.19
N LYS A 124 -9.44 3.18 -18.08
CA LYS A 124 -9.53 3.90 -16.81
C LYS A 124 -10.73 3.46 -15.97
N ASP A 125 -11.81 3.02 -16.62
CA ASP A 125 -12.99 2.53 -15.91
C ASP A 125 -12.68 1.18 -15.26
N SER A 126 -11.91 0.32 -15.95
CA SER A 126 -11.38 -0.92 -15.37
C SER A 126 -10.47 -0.66 -14.17
N TYR A 127 -9.68 0.42 -14.17
CA TYR A 127 -8.92 0.85 -12.99
C TYR A 127 -9.87 1.25 -11.86
N ASP A 128 -10.83 2.14 -12.12
CA ASP A 128 -11.74 2.67 -11.10
C ASP A 128 -12.56 1.53 -10.44
N LEU A 129 -13.02 0.55 -11.23
CA LEU A 129 -13.66 -0.67 -10.72
C LEU A 129 -12.73 -1.52 -9.85
N SER A 130 -11.48 -1.70 -10.29
CA SER A 130 -10.48 -2.49 -9.54
C SER A 130 -10.07 -1.80 -8.24
N ALA A 131 -9.91 -0.49 -8.26
CA ALA A 131 -9.59 0.34 -7.11
C ALA A 131 -10.72 0.28 -6.07
N LYS A 132 -11.98 0.46 -6.48
CA LYS A 132 -13.15 0.32 -5.59
C LYS A 132 -13.25 -1.07 -4.98
N LYS A 133 -13.02 -2.12 -5.77
CA LYS A 133 -12.98 -3.51 -5.27
C LYS A 133 -11.89 -3.68 -4.21
N LEU A 134 -10.70 -3.12 -4.42
CA LEU A 134 -9.61 -3.20 -3.44
C LEU A 134 -9.96 -2.42 -2.17
N ALA A 135 -10.50 -1.20 -2.28
CA ALA A 135 -10.96 -0.42 -1.14
C ALA A 135 -12.00 -1.19 -0.31
N GLN A 136 -12.98 -1.82 -0.95
CA GLN A 136 -13.95 -2.70 -0.29
C GLN A 136 -13.28 -3.88 0.43
N MET A 137 -12.28 -4.52 -0.18
CA MET A 137 -11.52 -5.60 0.47
C MET A 137 -10.80 -5.11 1.73
N PHE A 138 -10.26 -3.88 1.73
CA PHE A 138 -9.66 -3.27 2.91
C PHE A 138 -10.69 -3.03 4.01
N VAL A 139 -11.84 -2.43 3.66
CA VAL A 139 -12.95 -2.18 4.60
C VAL A 139 -13.43 -3.49 5.21
N ASP A 140 -13.67 -4.51 4.41
CA ASP A 140 -14.14 -5.82 4.89
C ASP A 140 -13.10 -6.54 5.73
N ASN A 141 -11.81 -6.45 5.37
CA ASN A 141 -10.76 -7.01 6.20
C ASN A 141 -10.65 -6.31 7.55
N PHE A 142 -10.86 -4.99 7.59
CA PHE A 142 -10.69 -4.19 8.79
C PHE A 142 -11.75 -4.47 9.86
N LYS A 143 -12.95 -4.94 9.47
CA LYS A 143 -14.03 -5.37 10.39
C LYS A 143 -13.61 -6.46 11.40
N LYS A 144 -12.49 -7.15 11.16
CA LYS A 144 -11.95 -8.20 12.05
C LYS A 144 -11.17 -7.66 13.23
N PHE A 145 -10.85 -6.37 13.24
CA PHE A 145 -10.10 -5.74 14.32
C PHE A 145 -11.07 -5.04 15.27
N GLU A 146 -11.14 -5.54 16.50
CA GLU A 146 -11.90 -4.98 17.61
C GLU A 146 -11.04 -3.96 18.38
N ASP A 147 -11.69 -3.08 19.16
CA ASP A 147 -11.04 -2.09 20.04
C ASP A 147 -9.97 -1.21 19.37
N VAL A 148 -10.23 -0.80 18.12
CA VAL A 148 -9.37 0.12 17.39
C VAL A 148 -9.86 1.55 17.56
N SER A 149 -8.94 2.51 17.73
CA SER A 149 -9.28 3.93 17.85
C SER A 149 -10.00 4.44 16.60
N GLU A 150 -10.88 5.42 16.79
CA GLU A 150 -11.66 6.01 15.68
C GLU A 150 -10.75 6.65 14.63
N GLU A 151 -9.63 7.24 15.05
CA GLU A 151 -8.61 7.81 14.16
C GLU A 151 -8.09 6.76 13.16
N ILE A 152 -7.70 5.57 13.64
CA ILE A 152 -7.21 4.50 12.76
C ILE A 152 -8.35 3.98 11.88
N ARG A 153 -9.59 3.94 12.39
CA ARG A 153 -10.76 3.50 11.62
C ARG A 153 -11.07 4.46 10.45
N LEU A 154 -10.92 5.76 10.66
CA LEU A 154 -11.13 6.80 9.66
C LEU A 154 -9.96 6.97 8.67
N ALA A 155 -8.78 6.45 9.00
CA ALA A 155 -7.58 6.53 8.15
C ALA A 155 -7.63 5.60 6.93
N GLY A 156 -8.54 4.61 6.92
CA GLY A 156 -8.67 3.65 5.82
C GLY A 156 -9.33 4.20 4.55
N PRO A 157 -9.51 3.33 3.54
CA PRO A 157 -10.20 3.69 2.30
C PRO A 157 -11.64 4.17 2.53
N LYS A 158 -12.09 5.14 1.72
CA LYS A 158 -13.42 5.77 1.76
C LYS A 158 -14.21 5.39 0.51
N LEU A 159 -15.31 4.67 0.71
CA LEU A 159 -16.21 4.21 -0.37
C LEU A 159 -17.42 5.13 -0.54
#